data_AF-A0A0L1J1G9-F1
#
_entry.id   AF-A0A0L1J1G9-F1
#
_cell.length_a   1.000
_cell.length_b   1.000
_cell.length_c   1.000
_cell.angle_alpha   90.00
_cell.angle_beta   90.00
_cell.angle_gamma   90.00
#
_symmetry.space_group_name_H-M   'P 1'
#
loop_
_entity.id
_entity.type
_entity.pdbx_description
1 polymer ?
#
loop_
_entity_poly.entity_id
_entity_poly.type
_entity_poly.pdbx_seq_one_letter_code
_entity_poly.pdbx_strand_id
1 'polypeptide(L)'
;MRRACKGGGSVTGPQLAPKPRALILAFLQLASASRRIQDTYVAIVPLRPARFVTSVYLSIRMQLWNTVLQLSLLAFTAAPTAAASAWGFTDATVSVQTKGAGVGSGLKETIPDNKALTKPVSLGSADTLKVTLTAREGSSGKRAHQVFLLLQDPETGLDISYPFNVKENGKSKVELTQKDLPVQFLSLTEPLDAKLLIGSFGSAEAYNGAAFKLTVTRNPDQPVPTVEVSRYGKLPEIHHIFKEDPQSPPIVITLAFVAMVLGTLPVLAGVWLFLGANVCHLPKALKASPVSHAVFLGSLLSIEGIFFLYYQSWTLFQILPAVAWLARSHSSVAVALWVRCKADALMAFGKSGRYWIYWQKCRCD
;
A
#
# COMPACT_ATOMS: atom_id res chain seq x y z
N MET A 1 20.71 -15.17 28.48
CA MET A 1 21.66 -14.12 28.90
C MET A 1 21.19 -12.78 28.38
N ARG A 2 20.64 -11.95 29.26
CA ARG A 2 20.29 -10.54 29.00
C ARG A 2 21.56 -9.70 29.09
N ARG A 3 21.69 -8.66 28.25
CA ARG A 3 22.29 -7.39 28.69
C ARG A 3 21.43 -6.25 28.19
N ALA A 4 21.17 -5.34 29.11
CA ALA A 4 20.33 -4.17 29.00
C ALA A 4 21.15 -2.95 29.44
N CYS A 5 20.68 -1.76 29.02
CA CYS A 5 20.85 -0.44 29.65
C CYS A 5 22.23 0.26 29.48
N LYS A 6 22.37 1.60 29.39
CA LYS A 6 21.44 2.76 29.57
C LYS A 6 22.17 4.07 29.17
N GLY A 7 21.39 5.08 28.75
CA GLY A 7 21.59 6.53 28.98
C GLY A 7 22.61 7.26 28.06
N GLY A 8 22.42 8.48 27.56
CA GLY A 8 21.40 9.53 27.76
C GLY A 8 22.08 10.88 27.47
N GLY A 9 21.42 11.83 26.78
CA GLY A 9 21.95 13.18 26.57
C GLY A 9 21.36 13.93 25.38
N SER A 10 20.53 14.94 25.69
CA SER A 10 19.80 15.84 24.78
C SER A 10 20.67 17.04 24.36
N VAL A 11 20.62 17.47 23.09
CA VAL A 11 20.89 18.87 22.67
C VAL A 11 19.98 19.25 21.48
N THR A 12 19.58 20.52 21.52
CA THR A 12 18.52 21.32 20.91
C THR A 12 18.73 21.86 19.48
N GLY A 13 17.63 21.90 18.70
CA GLY A 13 17.14 23.01 17.84
C GLY A 13 17.78 23.25 16.45
N PRO A 14 17.19 24.11 15.58
CA PRO A 14 15.78 24.49 15.43
C PRO A 14 15.25 24.33 13.98
N GLN A 15 13.92 24.17 13.84
CA GLN A 15 13.19 24.20 12.57
C GLN A 15 12.41 25.51 12.46
N LEU A 16 12.54 26.14 11.29
CA LEU A 16 12.09 27.48 10.93
C LEU A 16 10.84 27.35 10.05
N ALA A 17 9.68 27.86 10.48
CA ALA A 17 8.64 28.39 9.57
C ALA A 17 7.49 29.07 10.34
N PRO A 18 6.85 30.11 9.76
CA PRO A 18 6.07 31.12 10.47
C PRO A 18 4.56 30.83 10.50
N LYS A 19 3.86 31.33 11.52
CA LYS A 19 2.40 31.51 11.55
C LYS A 19 2.04 32.96 11.87
N PRO A 20 0.99 33.54 11.25
CA PRO A 20 0.65 34.95 11.39
C PRO A 20 -0.23 35.17 12.62
N ARG A 21 0.30 35.83 13.65
CA ARG A 21 -0.49 36.42 14.74
C ARG A 21 0.08 37.78 15.10
N ALA A 22 -0.11 38.72 14.19
CA ALA A 22 0.19 40.13 14.40
C ALA A 22 -0.77 40.99 13.58
N LEU A 23 -2.06 40.97 13.94
CA LEU A 23 -3.00 41.98 13.41
C LEU A 23 -4.20 42.29 14.33
N ILE A 24 -4.18 41.84 15.59
CA ILE A 24 -5.30 42.06 16.54
C ILE A 24 -4.88 42.90 17.77
N LEU A 25 -3.62 43.32 17.88
CA LEU A 25 -3.14 44.12 19.01
C LEU A 25 -2.81 45.59 18.67
N ALA A 26 -3.16 46.07 17.47
CA ALA A 26 -3.04 47.49 17.12
C ALA A 26 -4.35 48.29 17.25
N PHE A 27 -5.49 47.64 17.49
CA PHE A 27 -6.80 48.31 17.57
C PHE A 27 -7.25 48.69 18.99
N LEU A 28 -6.48 48.35 20.03
CA LEU A 28 -6.85 48.63 21.42
C LEU A 28 -6.07 49.76 22.11
N GLN A 29 -5.19 50.49 21.40
CA GLN A 29 -4.45 51.62 21.98
C GLN A 29 -4.84 53.02 21.47
N LEU A 30 -5.79 53.16 20.55
CA LEU A 30 -6.32 54.48 20.16
C LEU A 30 -7.64 54.89 20.85
N ALA A 31 -8.24 54.02 21.66
CA ALA A 31 -9.51 54.31 22.33
C ALA A 31 -9.37 54.91 23.75
N SER A 32 -8.15 55.05 24.28
CA SER A 32 -7.92 55.56 25.65
C SER A 32 -7.43 57.01 25.73
N ALA A 33 -7.28 57.71 24.60
CA ALA A 33 -6.84 59.11 24.57
C ALA A 33 -7.98 60.13 24.29
N SER A 34 -9.24 59.69 24.23
CA SER A 34 -10.40 60.54 23.91
C SER A 34 -11.38 60.73 25.10
N ARG A 35 -10.95 60.45 26.34
CA ARG A 35 -11.75 60.69 27.56
C ARG A 35 -10.98 61.42 28.65
N ARG A 36 -10.33 62.52 28.28
CA ARG A 36 -9.73 63.42 29.28
C ARG A 36 -9.70 64.89 28.83
N ILE A 37 -10.77 65.34 28.16
CA ILE A 37 -11.03 66.77 27.89
C ILE A 37 -12.54 67.01 27.96
N GLN A 38 -13.11 66.81 29.15
CA GLN A 38 -14.47 67.21 29.48
C GLN A 38 -14.59 67.12 30.99
N ASP A 39 -13.98 68.09 31.68
CA ASP A 39 -14.42 68.54 32.98
C ASP A 39 -13.69 69.85 33.30
N THR A 40 -14.40 70.75 33.98
CA THR A 40 -14.00 72.09 34.45
C THR A 40 -14.35 73.27 33.54
N TYR A 41 -15.64 73.61 33.57
CA TYR A 41 -16.12 75.00 33.44
C TYR A 41 -16.26 75.62 34.85
N VAL A 42 -16.40 76.96 34.91
CA VAL A 42 -16.67 77.84 36.09
C VAL A 42 -15.36 78.31 36.76
N ALA A 43 -14.98 79.58 36.89
CA ALA A 43 -15.59 80.92 36.79
C ALA A 43 -14.44 81.96 36.60
N ILE A 44 -14.56 83.16 36.01
CA ILE A 44 -15.00 84.44 36.60
C ILE A 44 -14.63 85.52 35.56
N VAL A 45 -15.54 86.45 35.30
CA VAL A 45 -15.38 87.75 34.59
C VAL A 45 -14.66 88.71 35.56
N PRO A 46 -13.71 89.60 35.17
CA PRO A 46 -14.14 90.85 34.51
C PRO A 46 -13.14 91.65 33.61
N LEU A 47 -13.77 92.53 32.82
CA LEU A 47 -13.32 93.83 32.28
C LEU A 47 -12.63 93.92 30.88
N ARG A 48 -13.26 94.79 30.07
CA ARG A 48 -12.98 95.39 28.74
C ARG A 48 -11.61 96.13 28.63
N PRO A 49 -11.23 96.70 27.45
CA PRO A 49 -11.55 96.37 26.04
C PRO A 49 -10.34 96.47 25.06
N ALA A 50 -10.58 96.09 23.80
CA ALA A 50 -10.16 96.78 22.56
C ALA A 50 -9.35 95.97 21.52
N ARG A 51 -10.00 95.78 20.35
CA ARG A 51 -9.46 95.83 18.98
C ARG A 51 -8.22 94.99 18.64
N PHE A 52 -8.40 93.71 18.27
CA PHE A 52 -7.49 93.06 17.29
C PHE A 52 -7.98 91.74 16.65
N VAL A 53 -9.24 91.30 16.81
CA VAL A 53 -9.63 89.90 16.49
C VAL A 53 -10.81 89.82 15.50
N THR A 54 -10.74 90.51 14.36
CA THR A 54 -11.76 90.39 13.30
C THR A 54 -11.24 89.87 11.96
N SER A 55 -9.92 89.76 11.76
CA SER A 55 -9.34 89.32 10.48
C SER A 55 -9.23 87.78 10.33
N VAL A 56 -9.06 87.04 11.43
CA VAL A 56 -8.83 85.57 11.38
C VAL A 56 -10.14 84.77 11.29
N TYR A 57 -11.25 85.31 11.79
CA TYR A 57 -12.52 84.58 11.90
C TYR A 57 -13.27 84.43 10.57
N LEU A 58 -13.03 85.34 9.61
CA LEU A 58 -13.72 85.33 8.31
C LEU A 58 -13.13 84.30 7.33
N SER A 59 -11.81 84.06 7.40
CA SER A 59 -11.10 83.13 6.50
C SER A 59 -11.40 81.66 6.83
N ILE A 60 -11.49 81.31 8.12
CA ILE A 60 -11.80 79.94 8.58
C ILE A 60 -13.23 79.54 8.20
N ARG A 61 -14.18 80.48 8.19
CA ARG A 61 -15.58 80.21 7.85
C ARG A 61 -15.79 79.92 6.36
N MET A 62 -15.03 80.54 5.46
CA MET A 62 -15.09 80.25 4.01
C MET A 62 -14.44 78.91 3.65
N GLN A 63 -13.35 78.51 4.32
CA GLN A 63 -12.68 77.23 4.05
C GLN A 63 -13.50 76.01 4.53
N LEU A 64 -14.24 76.15 5.64
CA LEU A 64 -15.15 75.10 6.11
C LEU A 64 -16.39 74.94 5.20
N TRP A 65 -16.91 76.02 4.64
CA TRP A 65 -18.06 75.92 3.73
C TRP A 65 -17.68 75.29 2.40
N ASN A 66 -16.50 75.58 1.87
CA ASN A 66 -16.04 74.99 0.61
C ASN A 66 -15.73 73.49 0.75
N THR A 67 -15.20 73.06 1.90
CA THR A 67 -14.98 71.64 2.18
C THR A 67 -16.28 70.88 2.39
N VAL A 68 -17.29 71.47 3.04
CA VAL A 68 -18.62 70.87 3.18
C VAL A 68 -19.37 70.80 1.84
N LEU A 69 -19.23 71.80 0.96
CA LEU A 69 -19.77 71.78 -0.40
C LEU A 69 -19.08 70.73 -1.28
N GLN A 70 -17.76 70.57 -1.16
CA GLN A 70 -17.04 69.52 -1.90
C GLN A 70 -17.36 68.12 -1.39
N LEU A 71 -17.50 67.93 -0.07
CA LEU A 71 -17.91 66.65 0.53
C LEU A 71 -19.36 66.27 0.20
N SER A 72 -20.26 67.26 0.05
CA SER A 72 -21.65 67.00 -0.36
C SER A 72 -21.79 66.71 -1.86
N LEU A 73 -20.96 67.31 -2.72
CA LEU A 73 -20.91 66.96 -4.15
C LEU A 73 -20.37 65.54 -4.37
N LEU A 74 -19.40 65.08 -3.57
CA LEU A 74 -18.87 63.72 -3.60
C LEU A 74 -19.85 62.67 -3.06
N ALA A 75 -20.82 63.06 -2.24
CA ALA A 75 -21.83 62.13 -1.71
C ALA A 75 -23.00 61.88 -2.69
N PHE A 76 -23.24 62.78 -3.64
CA PHE A 76 -24.37 62.65 -4.59
C PHE A 76 -24.03 61.83 -5.85
N THR A 77 -22.74 61.60 -6.14
CA THR A 77 -22.29 60.75 -7.27
C THR A 77 -22.10 59.28 -6.88
N ALA A 78 -22.34 58.93 -5.61
CA ALA A 78 -22.16 57.58 -5.06
C ALA A 78 -23.47 56.81 -4.86
N ALA A 79 -24.50 57.07 -5.68
CA ALA A 79 -25.66 56.19 -5.79
C ALA A 79 -25.45 55.26 -7.01
N PRO A 80 -25.00 54.01 -6.83
CA PRO A 80 -25.06 53.04 -7.91
C PRO A 80 -26.53 52.69 -8.17
N THR A 81 -27.15 53.36 -9.16
CA THR A 81 -28.35 52.85 -9.83
C THR A 81 -27.94 51.75 -10.79
N ALA A 82 -27.57 50.61 -10.24
CA ALA A 82 -27.54 49.35 -10.96
C ALA A 82 -27.99 48.29 -9.95
N ALA A 83 -29.29 47.98 -9.97
CA ALA A 83 -29.66 46.62 -9.60
C ALA A 83 -28.87 45.73 -10.58
N ALA A 84 -27.77 45.14 -10.11
CA ALA A 84 -27.00 44.22 -10.91
C ALA A 84 -27.97 43.10 -11.34
N SER A 85 -28.28 43.05 -12.63
CA SER A 85 -29.13 42.01 -13.15
C SER A 85 -28.39 40.69 -12.94
N ALA A 86 -28.85 39.86 -12.03
CA ALA A 86 -28.28 38.54 -11.84
C ALA A 86 -28.86 37.58 -12.89
N TRP A 87 -28.02 36.72 -13.44
CA TRP A 87 -28.49 35.56 -14.19
C TRP A 87 -29.13 34.57 -13.23
N GLY A 88 -30.21 33.95 -13.68
CA GLY A 88 -30.91 32.90 -12.94
C GLY A 88 -31.62 31.97 -13.90
N PHE A 89 -32.35 31.02 -13.34
CA PHE A 89 -33.16 30.09 -14.12
C PHE A 89 -34.60 30.04 -13.62
N THR A 90 -35.48 29.64 -14.52
CA THR A 90 -36.90 29.39 -14.25
C THR A 90 -37.36 28.17 -15.04
N ASP A 91 -38.42 27.51 -14.57
CA ASP A 91 -38.96 26.29 -15.18
C ASP A 91 -37.90 25.18 -15.35
N ALA A 92 -36.98 25.07 -14.40
CA ALA A 92 -35.97 24.02 -14.42
C ALA A 92 -36.62 22.67 -14.09
N THR A 93 -36.40 21.68 -14.95
CA THR A 93 -36.94 20.33 -14.81
C THR A 93 -35.83 19.32 -15.06
N VAL A 94 -35.68 18.39 -14.14
CA VAL A 94 -34.84 17.19 -14.30
C VAL A 94 -35.77 16.03 -14.58
N SER A 95 -35.47 15.28 -15.63
CA SER A 95 -36.20 14.07 -15.97
C SER A 95 -35.24 12.92 -16.20
N VAL A 96 -35.53 11.76 -15.60
CA VAL A 96 -34.80 10.51 -15.84
C VAL A 96 -35.69 9.63 -16.70
N GLN A 97 -35.30 9.39 -17.95
CA GLN A 97 -36.04 8.55 -18.89
C GLN A 97 -35.38 7.18 -19.01
N THR A 98 -36.09 6.13 -18.60
CA THR A 98 -35.66 4.73 -18.75
C THR A 98 -35.88 4.26 -20.19
N LYS A 99 -34.87 3.66 -20.83
CA LYS A 99 -34.98 3.14 -22.20
C LYS A 99 -36.02 2.02 -22.28
N GLY A 100 -37.11 2.26 -23.03
CA GLY A 100 -38.22 1.31 -23.21
C GLY A 100 -39.54 1.73 -22.55
N ALA A 101 -39.53 2.78 -21.74
CA ALA A 101 -40.76 3.39 -21.23
C ALA A 101 -41.21 4.52 -22.18
N GLY A 102 -42.49 4.51 -22.56
CA GLY A 102 -43.06 5.51 -23.48
C GLY A 102 -42.82 6.96 -23.02
N VAL A 103 -42.98 7.92 -23.94
CA VAL A 103 -42.78 9.36 -23.71
C VAL A 103 -43.60 9.83 -22.50
N GLY A 104 -42.96 10.00 -21.34
CA GLY A 104 -43.59 10.50 -20.11
C GLY A 104 -43.49 9.61 -18.87
N SER A 105 -42.95 8.39 -18.96
CA SER A 105 -42.88 7.43 -17.83
C SER A 105 -41.61 7.56 -16.94
N GLY A 106 -40.94 8.71 -16.98
CA GLY A 106 -39.72 8.96 -16.21
C GLY A 106 -39.96 9.81 -14.96
N LEU A 107 -39.09 9.69 -13.95
CA LEU A 107 -39.10 10.58 -12.78
C LEU A 107 -38.87 12.01 -13.26
N LYS A 108 -39.86 12.89 -13.08
CA LYS A 108 -39.81 14.31 -13.48
C LYS A 108 -39.89 15.17 -12.21
N GLU A 109 -38.78 15.80 -11.86
CA GLU A 109 -38.71 16.71 -10.71
C GLU A 109 -38.46 18.13 -11.19
N THR A 110 -39.29 19.06 -10.74
CA THR A 110 -39.13 20.50 -11.00
C THR A 110 -38.17 21.07 -9.96
N ILE A 111 -37.06 21.64 -10.42
CA ILE A 111 -36.09 22.32 -9.55
C ILE A 111 -36.67 23.69 -9.19
N PRO A 112 -36.72 24.05 -7.90
CA PRO A 112 -37.16 25.37 -7.47
C PRO A 112 -36.24 26.47 -8.01
N ASP A 113 -36.82 27.61 -8.37
CA ASP A 113 -36.09 28.73 -8.97
C ASP A 113 -34.88 29.14 -8.10
N ASN A 114 -33.70 29.15 -8.71
CA ASN A 114 -32.41 29.50 -8.09
C ASN A 114 -32.07 28.74 -6.79
N LYS A 115 -32.67 27.55 -6.56
CA LYS A 115 -32.40 26.71 -5.38
C LYS A 115 -32.11 25.26 -5.77
N ALA A 116 -31.38 24.58 -4.90
CA ALA A 116 -31.04 23.17 -5.06
C ALA A 116 -32.23 22.25 -4.69
N LEU A 117 -32.32 21.13 -5.39
CA LEU A 117 -33.23 20.02 -5.10
C LEU A 117 -32.70 19.24 -3.88
N THR A 118 -33.58 18.96 -2.92
CA THR A 118 -33.21 18.26 -1.68
C THR A 118 -33.13 16.75 -1.85
N LYS A 119 -33.79 16.19 -2.88
CA LYS A 119 -33.78 14.76 -3.18
C LYS A 119 -32.68 14.41 -4.19
N PRO A 120 -31.92 13.32 -3.97
CA PRO A 120 -30.95 12.85 -4.94
C PRO A 120 -31.67 12.19 -6.12
N VAL A 121 -31.17 12.44 -7.33
CA VAL A 121 -31.66 11.86 -8.58
C VAL A 121 -30.80 10.65 -8.92
N SER A 122 -31.40 9.47 -9.06
CA SER A 122 -30.69 8.25 -9.43
C SER A 122 -30.65 8.06 -10.95
N LEU A 123 -29.48 7.74 -11.50
CA LEU A 123 -29.29 7.40 -12.91
C LEU A 123 -28.87 5.93 -13.05
N GLY A 124 -29.75 5.10 -13.61
CA GLY A 124 -29.44 3.70 -13.94
C GLY A 124 -28.69 3.54 -15.26
N SER A 125 -28.27 2.32 -15.56
CA SER A 125 -27.42 2.03 -16.74
C SER A 125 -28.10 2.16 -18.09
N ALA A 126 -29.42 2.08 -18.14
CA ALA A 126 -30.22 2.26 -19.36
C ALA A 126 -30.94 3.62 -19.40
N ASP A 127 -30.67 4.48 -18.43
CA ASP A 127 -31.42 5.72 -18.23
C ASP A 127 -30.74 6.90 -18.93
N THR A 128 -31.57 7.85 -19.36
CA THR A 128 -31.14 9.13 -19.93
C THR A 128 -31.58 10.25 -19.01
N LEU A 129 -30.61 10.98 -18.45
CA LEU A 129 -30.84 12.21 -17.69
C LEU A 129 -31.09 13.35 -18.67
N LYS A 130 -32.22 14.02 -18.54
CA LYS A 130 -32.57 15.18 -19.35
C LYS A 130 -32.89 16.35 -18.45
N VAL A 131 -32.09 17.41 -18.56
CA VAL A 131 -32.28 18.65 -17.80
C VAL A 131 -32.70 19.74 -18.78
N THR A 132 -33.82 20.38 -18.48
CA THR A 132 -34.34 21.53 -19.25
C THR A 132 -34.55 22.70 -18.32
N LEU A 133 -34.15 23.90 -18.73
CA LEU A 133 -34.31 25.12 -17.95
C LEU A 133 -34.48 26.33 -18.86
N THR A 134 -35.06 27.42 -18.36
CA THR A 134 -35.14 28.69 -19.08
C THR A 134 -34.23 29.71 -18.37
N ALA A 135 -33.15 30.10 -19.03
CA ALA A 135 -32.23 31.11 -18.52
C ALA A 135 -32.88 32.50 -18.55
N ARG A 136 -32.75 33.24 -17.45
CA ARG A 136 -33.27 34.61 -17.31
C ARG A 136 -32.17 35.55 -16.85
N GLU A 137 -32.23 36.76 -17.38
CA GLU A 137 -31.50 37.92 -16.86
C GLU A 137 -32.52 38.82 -16.17
N GLY A 138 -32.51 38.84 -14.83
CA GLY A 138 -33.57 39.47 -14.05
C GLY A 138 -34.94 38.83 -14.31
N SER A 139 -35.91 39.60 -14.83
CA SER A 139 -37.27 39.14 -15.11
C SER A 139 -37.49 38.62 -16.55
N SER A 140 -36.54 38.86 -17.46
CA SER A 140 -36.69 38.54 -18.88
C SER A 140 -35.90 37.29 -19.29
N GLY A 141 -36.56 36.38 -20.01
CA GLY A 141 -35.89 35.22 -20.62
C GLY A 141 -34.99 35.66 -21.76
N LYS A 142 -33.69 35.38 -21.65
CA LYS A 142 -32.70 35.76 -22.65
C LYS A 142 -31.76 34.60 -22.96
N ARG A 143 -31.23 34.59 -24.19
CA ARG A 143 -30.23 33.63 -24.62
C ARG A 143 -28.89 33.93 -23.95
N ALA A 144 -28.56 33.18 -22.90
CA ALA A 144 -27.22 33.21 -22.30
C ALA A 144 -26.18 32.61 -23.27
N HIS A 145 -24.95 33.15 -23.24
CA HIS A 145 -23.86 32.68 -24.09
C HIS A 145 -23.22 31.40 -23.58
N GLN A 146 -23.22 31.20 -22.26
CA GLN A 146 -22.66 30.04 -21.58
C GLN A 146 -23.71 29.45 -20.65
N VAL A 147 -24.07 28.19 -20.88
CA VAL A 147 -24.95 27.42 -19.98
C VAL A 147 -24.36 26.03 -19.89
N PHE A 148 -23.86 25.67 -18.71
CA PHE A 148 -23.20 24.39 -18.47
C PHE A 148 -23.78 23.67 -17.25
N LEU A 149 -23.90 22.36 -17.36
CA LEU A 149 -24.12 21.46 -16.24
C LEU A 149 -22.74 20.97 -15.78
N LEU A 150 -22.31 21.42 -14.61
CA LEU A 150 -21.07 20.96 -13.99
C LEU A 150 -21.40 19.79 -13.06
N LEU A 151 -20.84 18.61 -13.31
CA LEU A 151 -20.89 17.50 -12.38
C LEU A 151 -19.54 17.43 -11.65
N GLN A 152 -19.57 17.46 -10.33
CA GLN A 152 -18.37 17.47 -9.50
C GLN A 152 -18.43 16.36 -8.45
N ASP A 153 -17.32 15.64 -8.29
CA ASP A 153 -17.11 14.74 -7.16
C ASP A 153 -16.68 15.53 -5.92
N PRO A 154 -17.42 15.46 -4.79
CA PRO A 154 -17.06 16.18 -3.57
C PRO A 154 -15.74 15.72 -2.93
N GLU A 155 -15.35 14.45 -3.09
CA GLU A 155 -14.17 13.89 -2.40
C GLU A 155 -12.87 14.15 -3.18
N THR A 156 -12.87 13.85 -4.48
CA THR A 156 -11.67 14.04 -5.31
C THR A 156 -11.57 15.45 -5.91
N GLY A 157 -12.68 16.20 -5.92
CA GLY A 157 -12.78 17.50 -6.57
C GLY A 157 -12.83 17.43 -8.11
N LEU A 158 -12.86 16.23 -8.69
CA LEU A 158 -12.86 16.02 -10.13
C LEU A 158 -14.19 16.48 -10.73
N ASP A 159 -14.12 17.32 -11.77
CA ASP A 159 -15.28 17.92 -12.38
C ASP A 159 -15.33 17.72 -13.91
N ILE A 160 -16.54 17.73 -14.44
CA ILE A 160 -16.80 17.77 -15.88
C ILE A 160 -17.93 18.74 -16.17
N SER A 161 -17.84 19.44 -17.30
CA SER A 161 -18.89 20.36 -17.75
C SER A 161 -19.55 19.85 -19.02
N TYR A 162 -20.89 19.90 -19.04
CA TYR A 162 -21.70 19.56 -20.20
C TYR A 162 -22.45 20.79 -20.70
N PRO A 163 -22.22 21.25 -21.94
CA PRO A 163 -22.91 22.40 -22.50
C PRO A 163 -24.39 22.11 -22.75
N PHE A 164 -25.25 23.07 -22.44
CA PHE A 164 -26.65 23.03 -22.85
C PHE A 164 -26.82 23.53 -24.28
N ASN A 165 -27.80 22.97 -24.98
CA ASN A 165 -28.29 23.52 -26.23
C ASN A 165 -29.30 24.64 -25.92
N VAL A 166 -28.88 25.90 -26.09
CA VAL A 166 -29.67 27.10 -25.77
C VAL A 166 -30.38 27.64 -27.02
N LYS A 167 -31.71 27.73 -26.96
CA LYS A 167 -32.53 28.37 -28.00
C LYS A 167 -32.62 29.88 -27.81
N GLU A 168 -33.09 30.59 -28.84
CA GLU A 168 -33.24 32.06 -28.81
C GLU A 168 -34.16 32.55 -27.67
N ASN A 169 -35.17 31.76 -27.30
CA ASN A 169 -36.09 32.05 -26.20
C ASN A 169 -35.52 31.74 -24.80
N GLY A 170 -34.20 31.57 -24.65
CA GLY A 170 -33.53 31.23 -23.39
C GLY A 170 -33.80 29.81 -22.86
N LYS A 171 -34.62 29.01 -23.56
CA LYS A 171 -34.86 27.59 -23.24
C LYS A 171 -33.64 26.76 -23.60
N SER A 172 -33.13 26.03 -22.61
CA SER A 172 -31.89 25.27 -22.66
C SER A 172 -32.18 23.81 -22.36
N LYS A 173 -31.52 22.90 -23.07
CA LYS A 173 -31.67 21.45 -22.89
C LYS A 173 -30.32 20.74 -22.94
N VAL A 174 -30.09 19.80 -22.02
CA VAL A 174 -28.98 18.84 -22.04
C VAL A 174 -29.52 17.43 -21.81
N GLU A 175 -29.00 16.45 -22.54
CA GLU A 175 -29.31 15.03 -22.41
C GLU A 175 -28.00 14.28 -22.16
N LEU A 176 -27.95 13.47 -21.11
CA LEU A 176 -26.77 12.71 -20.68
C LEU A 176 -27.17 11.25 -20.46
N THR A 177 -26.37 10.34 -20.99
CA THR A 177 -26.47 8.91 -20.71
C THR A 177 -25.29 8.45 -19.86
N GLN A 178 -25.38 7.27 -19.26
CA GLN A 178 -24.26 6.72 -18.47
C GLN A 178 -22.98 6.51 -19.32
N LYS A 179 -23.10 6.39 -20.65
CA LYS A 179 -21.96 6.26 -21.56
C LYS A 179 -21.20 7.59 -21.77
N ASP A 180 -21.89 8.71 -21.57
CA ASP A 180 -21.31 10.04 -21.73
C ASP A 180 -20.56 10.49 -20.47
N LEU A 181 -20.69 9.73 -19.37
CA LEU A 181 -19.96 9.94 -18.13
C LEU A 181 -18.57 9.28 -18.18
N PRO A 182 -17.50 9.98 -17.78
CA PRO A 182 -16.20 9.39 -17.57
C PRO A 182 -16.24 8.16 -16.67
N VAL A 183 -15.36 7.20 -16.94
CA VAL A 183 -15.23 5.94 -16.16
C VAL A 183 -14.97 6.18 -14.67
N GLN A 184 -14.36 7.32 -14.33
CA GLN A 184 -14.07 7.72 -12.95
C GLN A 184 -15.38 7.92 -12.16
N PHE A 185 -16.39 8.59 -12.73
CA PHE A 185 -17.68 8.78 -12.08
C PHE A 185 -18.53 7.52 -11.97
N LEU A 186 -18.25 6.51 -12.81
CA LEU A 186 -18.93 5.20 -12.74
C LEU A 186 -18.40 4.32 -11.60
N SER A 187 -17.22 4.63 -11.06
CA SER A 187 -16.60 3.90 -9.94
C SER A 187 -16.96 4.47 -8.57
N LEU A 188 -17.55 5.67 -8.53
CA LEU A 188 -17.88 6.36 -7.28
C LEU A 188 -19.10 5.73 -6.61
N THR A 189 -19.00 5.57 -5.29
CA THR A 189 -20.12 5.14 -4.44
C THR A 189 -20.93 6.33 -3.93
N GLU A 190 -20.31 7.51 -3.88
CA GLU A 190 -20.94 8.74 -3.40
C GLU A 190 -21.72 9.49 -4.49
N PRO A 191 -22.78 10.24 -4.13
CA PRO A 191 -23.53 11.04 -5.09
C PRO A 191 -22.73 12.26 -5.56
N LEU A 192 -22.74 12.49 -6.88
CA LEU A 192 -22.11 13.64 -7.53
C LEU A 192 -22.90 14.93 -7.28
N ASP A 193 -22.21 16.04 -7.05
CA ASP A 193 -22.83 17.35 -6.96
C ASP A 193 -23.03 17.95 -8.37
N ALA A 194 -24.27 18.13 -8.78
CA ALA A 194 -24.61 18.80 -10.03
C ALA A 194 -24.84 20.30 -9.78
N LYS A 195 -24.01 21.14 -10.41
CA LYS A 195 -24.11 22.61 -10.36
C LYS A 195 -24.49 23.14 -11.73
N LEU A 196 -25.26 24.23 -11.74
CA LEU A 196 -25.64 24.92 -12.95
C LEU A 196 -24.84 26.23 -13.05
N LEU A 197 -24.18 26.41 -14.19
CA LEU A 197 -23.42 27.61 -14.51
C LEU A 197 -24.11 28.34 -15.66
N ILE A 198 -24.52 29.59 -15.42
CA ILE A 198 -25.11 30.45 -16.46
C ILE A 198 -24.32 31.76 -16.51
N GLY A 199 -23.82 32.08 -17.70
CA GLY A 199 -23.08 33.31 -17.96
C GLY A 199 -23.37 33.87 -19.35
N SER A 200 -23.24 35.18 -19.48
CA SER A 200 -23.36 35.88 -20.75
C SER A 200 -22.40 37.06 -20.76
N PHE A 201 -22.05 37.55 -21.95
CA PHE A 201 -21.38 38.84 -22.08
C PHE A 201 -22.31 39.95 -21.55
N GLY A 202 -21.83 40.77 -20.62
CA GLY A 202 -22.59 41.87 -20.01
C GLY A 202 -22.10 42.22 -18.60
N SER A 203 -22.76 43.20 -17.97
CA SER A 203 -22.53 43.62 -16.58
C SER A 203 -23.33 42.81 -15.55
N ALA A 204 -24.05 41.78 -16.01
CA ALA A 204 -24.90 40.92 -15.21
C ALA A 204 -24.08 39.87 -14.43
N GLU A 205 -24.44 39.61 -13.17
CA GLU A 205 -23.75 38.62 -12.34
C GLU A 205 -24.04 37.20 -12.84
N ALA A 206 -23.00 36.38 -13.02
CA ALA A 206 -23.14 35.00 -13.49
C ALA A 206 -23.75 34.09 -12.40
N TYR A 207 -24.62 33.18 -12.81
CA TYR A 207 -25.20 32.20 -11.89
C TYR A 207 -24.24 31.04 -11.68
N ASN A 208 -23.92 30.74 -10.42
CA ASN A 208 -23.23 29.51 -10.02
C ASN A 208 -23.92 28.96 -8.76
N GLY A 209 -24.71 27.89 -8.94
CA GLY A 209 -25.48 27.30 -7.85
C GLY A 209 -25.62 25.79 -7.99
N ALA A 210 -25.73 25.11 -6.84
CA ALA A 210 -26.06 23.69 -6.81
C ALA A 210 -27.50 23.47 -7.30
N ALA A 211 -27.69 22.51 -8.20
CA ALA A 211 -28.98 22.17 -8.78
C ALA A 211 -29.56 20.91 -8.13
N PHE A 212 -28.82 19.80 -8.09
CA PHE A 212 -29.26 18.53 -7.48
C PHE A 212 -28.06 17.63 -7.22
N LYS A 213 -28.28 16.51 -6.50
CA LYS A 213 -27.28 15.45 -6.33
C LYS A 213 -27.60 14.29 -7.24
N LEU A 214 -26.60 13.76 -7.96
CA LEU A 214 -26.76 12.68 -8.93
C LEU A 214 -26.12 11.39 -8.39
N THR A 215 -26.92 10.38 -8.13
CA THR A 215 -26.44 9.05 -7.73
C THR A 215 -26.38 8.14 -8.96
N VAL A 216 -25.18 7.70 -9.34
CA VAL A 216 -25.01 6.78 -10.48
C VAL A 216 -25.18 5.35 -10.00
N THR A 217 -26.27 4.70 -10.38
CA THR A 217 -26.55 3.30 -10.01
C THR A 217 -26.03 2.37 -11.10
N ARG A 218 -25.21 1.39 -10.71
CA ARG A 218 -24.62 0.42 -11.64
C ARG A 218 -25.24 -0.95 -11.50
N ASN A 219 -25.28 -1.69 -12.61
CA ASN A 219 -25.62 -3.10 -12.61
C ASN A 219 -24.54 -3.91 -11.84
N PRO A 220 -24.91 -4.69 -10.80
CA PRO A 220 -23.97 -5.52 -10.03
C PRO A 220 -23.23 -6.57 -10.86
N ASP A 221 -23.75 -6.96 -12.02
CA ASP A 221 -23.16 -8.00 -12.88
C ASP A 221 -21.95 -7.50 -13.70
N GLN A 222 -21.64 -6.21 -13.68
CA GLN A 222 -20.50 -5.66 -14.40
C GLN A 222 -19.32 -5.33 -13.47
N PRO A 223 -18.09 -5.77 -13.81
CA PRO A 223 -16.90 -5.53 -12.98
C PRO A 223 -16.59 -4.04 -12.86
N VAL A 224 -16.30 -3.54 -11.64
CA VAL A 224 -15.93 -2.14 -11.36
C VAL A 224 -14.81 -1.69 -12.31
N PRO A 225 -15.01 -0.61 -13.10
CA PRO A 225 -13.93 -0.11 -13.94
C PRO A 225 -12.78 0.30 -13.03
N THR A 226 -11.63 -0.33 -13.22
CA THR A 226 -10.42 -0.02 -12.47
C THR A 226 -10.04 1.43 -12.73
N VAL A 227 -10.15 2.26 -11.69
CA VAL A 227 -9.68 3.65 -11.74
C VAL A 227 -8.18 3.61 -12.01
N GLU A 228 -7.75 4.42 -12.98
CA GLU A 228 -6.36 4.53 -13.38
C GLU A 228 -5.52 4.84 -12.12
N VAL A 229 -4.61 3.93 -11.79
CA VAL A 229 -3.68 4.11 -10.66
C VAL A 229 -2.96 5.43 -10.88
N SER A 230 -2.87 6.25 -9.83
CA SER A 230 -2.13 7.51 -9.84
C SER A 230 -0.81 7.33 -10.59
N ARG A 231 -0.65 7.98 -11.75
CA ARG A 231 0.53 7.82 -12.61
C ARG A 231 1.83 8.04 -11.84
N TYR A 232 1.79 8.93 -10.86
CA TYR A 232 2.84 9.14 -9.88
C TYR A 232 2.26 8.86 -8.49
N GLY A 233 2.76 7.81 -7.84
CA GLY A 233 2.33 7.38 -6.53
C GLY A 233 3.26 6.29 -5.99
N LYS A 234 3.22 6.08 -4.68
CA LYS A 234 3.97 4.98 -4.06
C LYS A 234 3.29 3.66 -4.44
N LEU A 235 4.01 2.79 -5.14
CA LEU A 235 3.58 1.43 -5.44
C LEU A 235 3.58 0.57 -4.16
N PRO A 236 2.72 -0.46 -4.08
CA PRO A 236 2.76 -1.40 -2.97
C PRO A 236 4.11 -2.13 -2.93
N GLU A 237 4.62 -2.37 -1.72
CA GLU A 237 5.88 -3.10 -1.49
C GLU A 237 5.70 -4.57 -1.88
N ILE A 238 6.69 -5.15 -2.57
CA ILE A 238 6.65 -6.54 -3.03
C ILE A 238 7.50 -7.39 -2.09
N HIS A 239 6.86 -8.33 -1.39
CA HIS A 239 7.57 -9.29 -0.53
C HIS A 239 7.79 -10.61 -1.27
N HIS A 240 9.05 -11.06 -1.34
CA HIS A 240 9.37 -12.38 -1.85
C HIS A 240 8.85 -13.48 -0.90
N ILE A 241 8.02 -14.39 -1.42
CA ILE A 241 7.48 -15.52 -0.66
C ILE A 241 8.44 -16.70 -0.84
N PHE A 242 9.12 -17.09 0.24
CA PHE A 242 9.98 -18.27 0.23
C PHE A 242 9.17 -19.55 0.21
N LYS A 243 9.73 -20.60 -0.40
CA LYS A 243 9.16 -21.94 -0.32
C LYS A 243 9.23 -22.44 1.13
N GLU A 244 8.17 -23.09 1.59
CA GLU A 244 8.15 -23.73 2.90
C GLU A 244 9.22 -24.84 2.97
N ASP A 245 9.87 -24.96 4.12
CA ASP A 245 10.85 -26.00 4.37
C ASP A 245 10.19 -27.39 4.36
N PRO A 246 10.81 -28.42 3.76
CA PRO A 246 10.25 -29.77 3.75
C PRO A 246 10.16 -30.33 5.17
N GLN A 247 9.02 -30.91 5.51
CA GLN A 247 8.81 -31.52 6.82
C GLN A 247 9.44 -32.92 6.90
N SER A 248 10.26 -33.16 7.91
CA SER A 248 10.86 -34.47 8.19
C SER A 248 9.93 -35.36 9.04
N PRO A 249 10.04 -36.70 8.93
CA PRO A 249 9.19 -37.63 9.68
C PRO A 249 9.53 -37.64 11.19
N PRO A 250 8.60 -38.09 12.05
CA PRO A 250 8.83 -38.22 13.49
C PRO A 250 10.01 -39.14 13.85
N ILE A 251 10.83 -38.72 14.81
CA ILE A 251 12.06 -39.42 15.25
C ILE A 251 11.77 -40.83 15.76
N VAL A 252 10.60 -41.06 16.36
CA VAL A 252 10.22 -42.39 16.88
C VAL A 252 10.12 -43.41 15.75
N ILE A 253 9.56 -43.02 14.61
CA ILE A 253 9.40 -43.90 13.45
C ILE A 253 10.77 -44.20 12.85
N THR A 254 11.62 -43.19 12.67
CA THR A 254 12.96 -43.40 12.11
C THR A 254 13.84 -44.27 13.00
N LEU A 255 13.80 -44.08 14.32
CA LEU A 255 14.52 -44.92 15.29
C LEU A 255 14.03 -46.37 15.29
N ALA A 256 12.72 -46.62 15.16
CA ALA A 256 12.18 -47.98 15.08
C ALA A 256 12.75 -48.74 13.86
N PHE A 257 12.83 -48.09 12.70
CA PHE A 257 13.44 -48.69 11.50
C PHE A 257 14.94 -48.92 11.65
N VAL A 258 15.67 -47.97 12.25
CA VAL A 258 17.11 -48.16 12.55
C VAL A 258 17.32 -49.36 13.49
N ALA A 259 16.51 -49.48 14.54
CA ALA A 259 16.57 -50.62 15.46
C ALA A 259 16.26 -51.95 14.76
N MET A 260 15.29 -51.97 13.84
CA MET A 260 14.97 -53.15 13.04
C MET A 260 16.13 -53.57 12.15
N VAL A 261 16.78 -52.62 11.45
CA VAL A 261 17.95 -52.89 10.61
C VAL A 261 19.11 -53.41 11.46
N LEU A 262 19.42 -52.75 12.59
CA LEU A 262 20.47 -53.20 13.50
C LEU A 262 20.15 -54.58 14.11
N GLY A 263 18.88 -54.88 14.34
CA GLY A 263 18.39 -56.18 14.81
C GLY A 263 18.62 -57.33 13.82
N THR A 264 18.81 -57.06 12.53
CA THR A 264 19.15 -58.11 11.55
C THR A 264 20.54 -58.71 11.77
N LEU A 265 21.48 -57.94 12.33
CA LEU A 265 22.85 -58.40 12.60
C LEU A 265 22.93 -59.51 13.66
N PRO A 266 22.33 -59.38 14.86
CA PRO A 266 22.32 -60.48 15.83
C PRO A 266 21.50 -61.67 15.34
N VAL A 267 20.44 -61.46 14.55
CA VAL A 267 19.69 -62.55 13.91
C VAL A 267 20.60 -63.33 12.97
N LEU A 268 21.35 -62.65 12.10
CA LEU A 268 22.32 -63.29 11.21
C LEU A 268 23.40 -64.06 11.99
N ALA A 269 23.94 -63.47 13.05
CA ALA A 269 24.92 -64.13 13.92
C ALA A 269 24.33 -65.39 14.57
N GLY A 270 23.09 -65.32 15.07
CA GLY A 270 22.37 -66.47 15.63
C GLY A 270 22.15 -67.58 14.61
N VAL A 271 21.79 -67.23 13.37
CA VAL A 271 21.64 -68.21 12.26
C VAL A 271 22.99 -68.88 11.95
N TRP A 272 24.09 -68.14 11.89
CA TRP A 272 25.43 -68.73 11.70
C TRP A 272 25.82 -69.69 12.82
N LEU A 273 25.54 -69.34 14.08
CA LEU A 273 25.79 -70.23 15.21
C LEU A 273 24.91 -71.48 15.14
N PHE A 274 23.64 -71.35 14.77
CA PHE A 274 22.73 -72.48 14.58
C PHE A 274 23.19 -73.42 13.45
N LEU A 275 23.71 -72.87 12.35
CA LEU A 275 24.29 -73.65 11.24
C LEU A 275 25.67 -74.26 11.56
N GLY A 276 26.22 -74.01 12.75
CA GLY A 276 27.51 -74.56 13.18
C GLY A 276 28.73 -73.84 12.62
N ALA A 277 28.64 -72.54 12.34
CA ALA A 277 29.79 -71.71 11.97
C ALA A 277 30.87 -71.82 13.06
N ASN A 278 32.07 -72.27 12.67
CA ASN A 278 33.11 -72.66 13.61
C ASN A 278 34.35 -71.74 13.50
N VAL A 279 34.74 -71.13 14.63
CA VAL A 279 35.93 -70.28 14.77
C VAL A 279 37.11 -70.96 15.48
N CYS A 280 37.01 -72.25 15.85
CA CYS A 280 38.03 -72.99 16.61
C CYS A 280 39.39 -73.06 15.90
N HIS A 281 39.45 -72.86 14.58
CA HIS A 281 40.70 -72.84 13.82
C HIS A 281 41.40 -71.47 13.81
N LEU A 282 40.74 -70.41 14.29
CA LEU A 282 41.28 -69.04 14.29
C LEU A 282 42.54 -68.92 15.18
N PRO A 283 42.58 -69.43 16.44
CA PRO A 283 43.78 -69.34 17.27
C PRO A 283 44.94 -70.18 16.72
N LYS A 284 44.65 -71.31 16.08
CA LYS A 284 45.65 -72.18 15.46
C LYS A 284 46.25 -71.52 14.21
N ALA A 285 45.44 -70.86 13.40
CA ALA A 285 45.88 -70.10 12.22
C ALA A 285 46.73 -68.89 12.61
N LEU A 286 46.33 -68.15 13.65
CA LEU A 286 47.09 -67.01 14.17
C LEU A 286 48.44 -67.41 14.77
N LYS A 287 48.53 -68.57 15.45
CA LYS A 287 49.82 -69.08 15.96
C LYS A 287 50.75 -69.57 14.84
N ALA A 288 50.19 -70.16 13.78
CA ALA A 288 50.98 -70.70 12.67
C ALA A 288 51.60 -69.61 11.78
N SER A 289 50.87 -68.50 11.55
CA SER A 289 51.40 -67.36 10.81
C SER A 289 50.76 -66.05 11.30
N PRO A 290 51.28 -65.48 12.39
CA PRO A 290 50.66 -64.33 13.05
C PRO A 290 50.66 -63.09 12.17
N VAL A 291 51.77 -62.83 11.47
CA VAL A 291 51.94 -61.62 10.66
C VAL A 291 51.02 -61.62 9.44
N SER A 292 50.91 -62.73 8.72
CA SER A 292 50.10 -62.79 7.49
C SER A 292 48.60 -62.61 7.77
N HIS A 293 48.09 -63.32 8.78
CA HIS A 293 46.68 -63.24 9.18
C HIS A 293 46.34 -61.89 9.81
N ALA A 294 47.23 -61.33 10.64
CA ALA A 294 47.00 -60.01 11.25
C ALA A 294 47.04 -58.88 10.22
N VAL A 295 47.97 -58.90 9.26
CA VAL A 295 48.05 -57.88 8.20
C VAL A 295 46.87 -58.00 7.24
N PHE A 296 46.41 -59.21 6.93
CA PHE A 296 45.22 -59.44 6.09
C PHE A 296 43.93 -58.96 6.77
N LEU A 297 43.71 -59.29 8.04
CA LEU A 297 42.54 -58.80 8.76
C LEU A 297 42.63 -57.28 9.00
N GLY A 298 43.84 -56.80 9.31
CA GLY A 298 44.14 -55.38 9.50
C GLY A 298 43.89 -54.55 8.24
N SER A 299 44.23 -55.05 7.05
CA SER A 299 43.95 -54.36 5.79
C SER A 299 42.46 -54.28 5.49
N LEU A 300 41.71 -55.34 5.78
CA LEU A 300 40.25 -55.36 5.63
C LEU A 300 39.56 -54.37 6.58
N LEU A 301 40.00 -54.29 7.83
CA LEU A 301 39.49 -53.29 8.77
C LEU A 301 39.93 -51.87 8.40
N SER A 302 41.15 -51.71 7.88
CA SER A 302 41.69 -50.40 7.49
C SER A 302 40.95 -49.84 6.29
N ILE A 303 40.61 -50.65 5.28
CA ILE A 303 39.86 -50.17 4.11
C ILE A 303 38.44 -49.72 4.51
N GLU A 304 37.77 -50.47 5.38
CA GLU A 304 36.45 -50.09 5.92
C GLU A 304 36.55 -48.81 6.77
N GLY A 305 37.59 -48.69 7.60
CA GLY A 305 37.85 -47.50 8.39
C GLY A 305 38.10 -46.25 7.53
N ILE A 306 38.82 -46.41 6.40
CA ILE A 306 39.02 -45.31 5.44
C ILE A 306 37.69 -44.89 4.81
N PHE A 307 36.81 -45.82 4.45
CA PHE A 307 35.46 -45.49 3.94
C PHE A 307 34.58 -44.82 4.99
N PHE A 308 34.66 -45.26 6.24
CA PHE A 308 33.98 -44.60 7.35
C PHE A 308 34.46 -43.15 7.55
N LEU A 309 35.77 -42.92 7.49
CA LEU A 309 36.34 -41.57 7.56
C LEU A 309 35.93 -40.71 6.38
N TYR A 310 35.81 -41.27 5.18
CA TYR A 310 35.27 -40.58 4.00
C TYR A 310 33.81 -40.19 4.16
N TYR A 311 32.99 -41.07 4.74
CA TYR A 311 31.59 -40.74 5.05
C TYR A 311 31.49 -39.60 6.08
N GLN A 312 32.36 -39.59 7.10
CA GLN A 312 32.27 -38.64 8.20
C GLN A 312 32.93 -37.28 7.92
N SER A 313 34.13 -37.24 7.32
CA SER A 313 34.92 -36.00 7.24
C SER A 313 35.97 -35.90 6.12
N TRP A 314 36.49 -37.01 5.58
CA TRP A 314 37.57 -36.98 4.59
C TRP A 314 37.06 -36.62 3.20
N THR A 315 37.84 -35.82 2.47
CA THR A 315 37.55 -35.49 1.07
C THR A 315 38.05 -36.56 0.12
N LEU A 316 37.53 -36.57 -1.12
CA LEU A 316 37.92 -37.55 -2.15
C LEU A 316 39.44 -37.59 -2.39
N PHE A 317 40.12 -36.44 -2.38
CA PHE A 317 41.56 -36.36 -2.59
C PHE A 317 42.41 -36.83 -1.41
N GLN A 318 41.82 -37.03 -0.23
CA GLN A 318 42.49 -37.60 0.93
C GLN A 318 42.33 -39.12 0.97
N ILE A 319 41.16 -39.64 0.61
CA ILE A 319 40.90 -41.08 0.54
C ILE A 319 41.66 -41.76 -0.61
N LEU A 320 41.72 -41.14 -1.79
CA LEU A 320 42.38 -41.72 -2.97
C LEU A 320 43.86 -42.12 -2.71
N PRO A 321 44.74 -41.24 -2.19
CA PRO A 321 46.11 -41.63 -1.87
C PRO A 321 46.19 -42.61 -0.69
N ALA A 322 45.29 -42.52 0.30
CA ALA A 322 45.27 -43.44 1.45
C ALA A 322 44.92 -44.87 1.03
N VAL A 323 43.89 -45.05 0.20
CA VAL A 323 43.52 -46.35 -0.37
C VAL A 323 44.57 -46.83 -1.35
N ALA A 324 45.17 -45.95 -2.17
CA ALA A 324 46.26 -46.34 -3.07
C ALA A 324 47.49 -46.85 -2.30
N TRP A 325 47.85 -46.19 -1.19
CA TRP A 325 48.90 -46.65 -0.28
C TRP A 325 48.58 -48.01 0.33
N LEU A 326 47.36 -48.17 0.85
CA LEU A 326 46.89 -49.43 1.42
C LEU A 326 46.86 -50.55 0.37
N ALA A 327 46.37 -50.28 -0.84
CA ALA A 327 46.30 -51.25 -1.93
C ALA A 327 47.70 -51.67 -2.40
N ARG A 328 48.66 -50.73 -2.45
CA ARG A 328 50.05 -51.04 -2.80
C ARG A 328 50.72 -51.93 -1.76
N SER A 329 50.51 -51.68 -0.47
CA SER A 329 51.03 -52.55 0.59
C SER A 329 50.32 -53.91 0.63
N HIS A 330 49.05 -53.95 0.25
CA HIS A 330 48.22 -55.15 0.18
C HIS A 330 48.60 -56.11 -0.97
N SER A 331 48.87 -55.57 -2.17
CA SER A 331 49.19 -56.37 -3.37
C SER A 331 50.60 -56.96 -3.40
N SER A 332 51.58 -56.37 -2.70
CA SER A 332 52.98 -56.77 -2.90
C SER A 332 53.50 -57.90 -2.00
N VAL A 333 52.93 -58.13 -0.81
CA VAL A 333 53.54 -59.08 0.14
C VAL A 333 52.52 -59.85 0.99
N ALA A 334 51.57 -59.20 1.65
CA ALA A 334 50.78 -59.87 2.69
C ALA A 334 49.69 -60.81 2.17
N VAL A 335 48.91 -60.39 1.17
CA VAL A 335 47.84 -61.23 0.57
C VAL A 335 48.44 -62.37 -0.23
N ALA A 336 49.49 -62.08 -1.02
CA ALA A 336 50.20 -63.10 -1.76
C ALA A 336 50.82 -64.16 -0.82
N LEU A 337 51.42 -63.74 0.31
CA LEU A 337 51.93 -64.66 1.32
C LEU A 337 50.83 -65.39 2.08
N TRP A 338 49.69 -64.76 2.37
CA TRP A 338 48.57 -65.43 3.03
C TRP A 338 47.91 -66.47 2.10
N VAL A 339 47.61 -66.10 0.86
CA VAL A 339 47.09 -67.02 -0.18
C VAL A 339 48.09 -68.14 -0.44
N ARG A 340 49.39 -67.84 -0.52
CA ARG A 340 50.44 -68.85 -0.70
C ARG A 340 50.56 -69.79 0.50
N CYS A 341 50.58 -69.26 1.73
CA CYS A 341 50.62 -70.04 2.96
C CYS A 341 49.38 -70.93 3.11
N LYS A 342 48.21 -70.41 2.74
CA LYS A 342 46.96 -71.17 2.73
C LYS A 342 46.97 -72.25 1.64
N ALA A 343 47.43 -71.93 0.43
CA ALA A 343 47.57 -72.88 -0.68
C ALA A 343 48.59 -73.98 -0.35
N ASP A 344 49.74 -73.64 0.23
CA ASP A 344 50.77 -74.60 0.65
C ASP A 344 50.27 -75.48 1.81
N ALA A 345 49.48 -74.93 2.75
CA ALA A 345 48.82 -75.72 3.78
C ALA A 345 47.77 -76.70 3.20
N LEU A 346 47.02 -76.28 2.18
CA LEU A 346 46.05 -77.14 1.47
C LEU A 346 46.76 -78.22 0.62
N MET A 347 47.88 -77.88 -0.03
CA MET A 347 48.69 -78.81 -0.83
C MET A 347 49.47 -79.81 0.04
N ALA A 348 49.95 -79.39 1.21
CA ALA A 348 50.54 -80.28 2.22
C ALA A 348 49.49 -81.27 2.78
N PHE A 349 48.24 -80.85 2.90
CA PHE A 349 47.10 -81.72 3.20
C PHE A 349 46.86 -82.77 2.10
N GLY A 350 47.04 -82.41 0.82
CA GLY A 350 46.85 -83.31 -0.31
C GLY A 350 47.93 -84.39 -0.50
N LYS A 351 49.18 -84.15 -0.05
CA LYS A 351 50.30 -85.11 -0.17
C LYS A 351 50.40 -86.13 0.97
N SER A 352 49.78 -85.87 2.12
CA SER A 352 49.79 -86.77 3.26
C SER A 352 48.50 -87.59 3.32
N GLY A 353 48.42 -88.66 2.52
CA GLY A 353 47.27 -89.58 2.45
C GLY A 353 46.95 -90.38 3.72
N ARG A 354 47.26 -89.87 4.92
CA ARG A 354 47.03 -90.52 6.22
C ARG A 354 46.25 -89.71 7.25
N TYR A 355 45.69 -88.54 6.89
CA TYR A 355 45.00 -87.67 7.86
C TYR A 355 43.48 -87.47 7.63
N TRP A 356 42.84 -88.29 6.78
CA TRP A 356 41.37 -88.31 6.70
C TRP A 356 40.72 -88.69 8.05
N ILE A 357 41.41 -89.44 8.91
CA ILE A 357 40.94 -89.81 10.25
C ILE A 357 40.93 -88.62 11.23
N TYR A 358 41.73 -87.57 10.98
CA TYR A 358 41.78 -86.38 11.85
C TYR A 358 40.67 -85.35 11.56
N TRP A 359 40.01 -85.43 10.41
CA TRP A 359 38.92 -84.50 10.07
C TRP A 359 37.65 -84.80 10.89
N GLN A 360 37.45 -86.06 11.27
CA GLN A 360 36.33 -86.48 12.13
C GLN A 360 36.60 -86.19 13.63
N LYS A 361 37.86 -85.93 14.01
CA LYS A 361 38.28 -85.64 15.39
C LYS A 361 38.58 -84.15 15.65
N CYS A 362 38.20 -83.26 14.71
CA CYS A 362 38.22 -81.80 14.87
C CYS A 362 36.79 -81.23 15.02
N ARG A 363 35.84 -81.99 15.59
CA ARG A 363 34.72 -81.38 16.31
C ARG A 363 35.36 -80.84 17.59
N CYS A 364 35.26 -79.53 17.84
CA CYS A 364 35.96 -78.91 18.97
C CYS A 364 35.69 -79.72 20.24
N ASP A 365 36.76 -80.20 20.89
CA ASP A 365 36.67 -80.58 22.31
C ASP A 365 36.39 -79.33 23.14
#